data_AF-A0A9R0S8S0-F1
#
_entry.id   AF-A0A9R0S8S0-F1
#
_cell.length_a   1.000
_cell.length_b   1.000
_cell.length_c   1.000
_cell.angle_alpha   90.00
_cell.angle_beta   90.00
_cell.angle_gamma   90.00
#
_symmetry.space_group_name_H-M   'P 1'
#
loop_
_entity.id
_entity.type
_entity.pdbx_description
1 polymer ?
#
loop_
_entity_poly.entity_id
_entity_poly.type
_entity_poly.pdbx_seq_one_letter_code
_entity_poly.pdbx_strand_id
1 'polypeptide(L)'
;MADASSRTDTSIVVDTDDKNQRQNFLIFLNQVVQMENGQNGAIVPSNSSEPSDRSDRPMDQKVVLRRLAQNREAARKSRLRKKAYVQQLESSKLKLASLEQELQKARQQGIFISSSGDQTHAMSGNGAMTFDLEYTRWLEEQNKQINELRTAVNAHASDSDLRLIVDGIMAHYDEIFKLKGAAAKADVFHILSGMWKTPAERYNISHVLVNFQLLVNQLEPLTEQQLMGLSSLEQSSHQAEDALSQGMEALQQSLAETLAGSLGPSGSSGNVANYMGQMAMAMGKLGTLENFLRQADNLRQQTLHQMQRILTIRQAARALLAIHDYFSRLRALSSLWLARPRE
;
A
#
# COMPACT_ATOMS: atom_id res chain seq x y z
N MET A 1 1.19 48.48 51.01
CA MET A 1 0.42 48.56 49.75
C MET A 1 1.20 47.70 48.75
N ALA A 2 1.05 46.38 48.72
CA ALA A 2 -0.12 45.54 48.44
C ALA A 2 -0.66 45.70 47.00
N ASP A 3 -0.87 44.54 46.37
CA ASP A 3 -1.45 44.19 45.05
C ASP A 3 -0.55 44.21 43.81
N ALA A 4 -0.60 43.21 42.92
CA ALA A 4 -1.16 41.87 42.99
C ALA A 4 -0.52 41.02 41.88
N SER A 5 -0.24 39.75 42.22
CA SER A 5 0.15 38.68 41.32
C SER A 5 -1.08 38.14 40.60
N SER A 6 -1.05 38.04 39.27
CA SER A 6 -1.94 37.13 38.51
C SER A 6 -1.10 36.05 37.83
N ARG A 7 -1.21 34.85 38.38
CA ARG A 7 -0.83 33.58 37.78
C ARG A 7 -1.73 33.31 36.58
N THR A 8 -1.13 32.85 35.49
CA THR A 8 -1.84 32.03 34.49
C THR A 8 -1.01 30.80 34.22
N ASP A 9 -1.22 29.77 35.04
CA ASP A 9 -0.87 28.40 34.73
C ASP A 9 -1.70 27.99 33.50
N THR A 10 -1.04 27.72 32.36
CA THR A 10 -1.67 27.03 31.23
C THR A 10 -0.82 25.81 30.91
N SER A 11 -1.08 24.73 31.63
CA SER A 11 -0.64 23.38 31.27
C SER A 11 -1.32 22.98 29.97
N ILE A 12 -0.62 23.11 28.84
CA ILE A 12 -1.03 22.45 27.60
C ILE A 12 -0.66 20.98 27.76
N VAL A 13 -1.64 20.20 28.22
CA VAL A 13 -1.66 18.75 28.02
C VAL A 13 -1.82 18.55 26.52
N VAL A 14 -0.71 18.37 25.80
CA VAL A 14 -0.74 18.03 24.37
C VAL A 14 -1.31 16.62 24.26
N ASP A 15 -2.43 16.57 23.54
CA ASP A 15 -3.23 15.41 23.22
C ASP A 15 -2.41 14.15 22.92
N THR A 16 -2.61 13.14 23.76
CA THR A 16 -2.18 11.77 23.47
C THR A 16 -3.16 11.08 22.50
N ASP A 17 -4.29 11.73 22.17
CA ASP A 17 -5.37 11.18 21.35
C ASP A 17 -5.08 11.27 19.83
N ASP A 18 -4.31 12.29 19.40
CA ASP A 18 -4.00 12.53 17.98
C ASP A 18 -3.06 11.45 17.38
N LYS A 19 -2.29 10.75 18.23
CA LYS A 19 -1.45 9.60 17.83
C LYS A 19 -2.25 8.33 17.57
N ASN A 20 -3.36 8.12 18.30
CA ASN A 20 -4.23 6.97 18.08
C ASN A 20 -5.05 7.11 16.78
N GLN A 21 -5.37 8.34 16.36
CA GLN A 21 -6.14 8.58 15.14
C GLN A 21 -5.32 8.36 13.86
N ARG A 22 -4.01 8.68 13.88
CA ARG A 22 -3.07 8.40 12.77
C ARG A 22 -2.81 6.91 12.57
N GLN A 23 -2.76 6.14 13.66
CA GLN A 23 -2.60 4.68 13.60
C GLN A 23 -3.86 4.00 13.04
N ASN A 24 -5.05 4.54 13.32
CA ASN A 24 -6.31 4.06 12.75
C ASN A 24 -6.44 4.34 11.25
N PHE A 25 -5.80 5.37 10.72
CA PHE A 25 -5.89 5.75 9.29
C PHE A 25 -5.07 4.84 8.36
N LEU A 26 -3.88 4.39 8.80
CA LEU A 26 -3.10 3.37 8.08
C LEU A 26 -3.73 1.97 8.18
N ILE A 27 -4.42 1.68 9.30
CA ILE A 27 -5.26 0.48 9.43
C ILE A 27 -6.48 0.55 8.50
N PHE A 28 -7.08 1.73 8.35
CA PHE A 28 -8.23 1.95 7.46
C PHE A 28 -7.88 1.72 5.98
N LEU A 29 -6.71 2.19 5.52
CA LEU A 29 -6.23 1.91 4.16
C LEU A 29 -5.96 0.42 3.93
N ASN A 30 -5.56 -0.31 4.97
CA ASN A 30 -5.34 -1.76 4.91
C ASN A 30 -6.66 -2.56 4.95
N GLN A 31 -7.71 -2.00 5.56
CA GLN A 31 -9.04 -2.62 5.67
C GLN A 31 -9.91 -2.39 4.42
N VAL A 32 -9.76 -1.25 3.73
CA VAL A 32 -10.47 -0.97 2.46
C VAL A 32 -10.00 -1.88 1.32
N VAL A 33 -8.78 -2.40 1.37
CA VAL A 33 -8.24 -3.35 0.37
C VAL A 33 -8.71 -4.80 0.62
N GLN A 34 -9.31 -5.11 1.78
CA GLN A 34 -9.71 -6.49 2.13
C GLN A 34 -11.21 -6.80 1.94
N MET A 35 -12.03 -5.88 1.41
CA MET A 35 -13.49 -6.07 1.28
C MET A 35 -14.01 -6.57 -0.09
N GLU A 36 -13.16 -7.06 -0.99
CA GLU A 36 -13.60 -7.70 -2.25
C GLU A 36 -13.38 -9.23 -2.27
N ASN A 37 -13.83 -9.93 -1.25
CA ASN A 37 -14.02 -11.40 -1.33
C ASN A 37 -14.97 -11.91 -0.23
N GLY A 38 -16.16 -12.41 -0.62
CA GLY A 38 -16.90 -13.37 0.24
C GLY A 38 -18.41 -13.16 0.42
N GLN A 39 -19.16 -13.63 -0.58
CA GLN A 39 -20.35 -14.51 -0.46
C GLN A 39 -21.64 -14.06 0.26
N ASN A 40 -22.67 -13.95 -0.59
CA ASN A 40 -23.92 -14.71 -0.62
C ASN A 40 -24.85 -14.73 0.61
N GLY A 41 -26.10 -14.35 0.32
CA GLY A 41 -27.18 -14.28 1.27
C GLY A 41 -27.82 -15.62 1.66
N ALA A 42 -28.67 -15.52 2.67
CA ALA A 42 -29.69 -16.51 2.99
C ALA A 42 -30.98 -15.77 3.34
N ILE A 43 -31.98 -15.93 2.48
CA ILE A 43 -33.37 -15.55 2.68
C ILE A 43 -34.02 -16.66 3.50
N VAL A 44 -34.66 -16.34 4.62
CA VAL A 44 -35.57 -17.25 5.35
C VAL A 44 -36.98 -16.67 5.29
N PRO A 45 -38.02 -17.47 4.94
CA PRO A 45 -39.34 -16.97 4.58
C PRO A 45 -40.28 -16.84 5.78
N SER A 46 -41.21 -15.88 5.68
CA SER A 46 -42.35 -15.71 6.59
C SER A 46 -43.42 -16.79 6.36
N ASN A 47 -43.94 -17.36 7.44
CA ASN A 47 -45.09 -18.26 7.44
C ASN A 47 -46.39 -17.49 7.21
N SER A 48 -47.16 -17.91 6.20
CA SER A 48 -48.54 -17.49 5.95
C SER A 48 -49.53 -18.41 6.65
N SER A 49 -50.57 -17.80 7.23
CA SER A 49 -51.73 -18.43 7.85
C SER A 49 -52.55 -19.31 6.88
N GLU A 50 -53.06 -20.44 7.38
CA GLU A 50 -54.05 -21.27 6.68
C GLU A 50 -55.48 -20.66 6.75
N PRO A 51 -56.33 -20.92 5.73
CA PRO A 51 -57.71 -20.48 5.66
C PRO A 51 -58.68 -21.59 6.10
N SER A 52 -59.82 -21.22 6.70
CA SER A 52 -60.95 -22.13 6.87
C SER A 52 -62.15 -21.76 5.98
N ASP A 53 -62.53 -22.76 5.20
CA ASP A 53 -63.90 -23.26 5.00
C ASP A 53 -64.93 -22.42 4.20
N ARG A 54 -65.41 -22.98 3.07
CA ARG A 54 -66.83 -23.32 2.86
C ARG A 54 -67.18 -23.83 1.45
N SER A 55 -67.87 -24.98 1.46
CA SER A 55 -69.01 -25.45 0.66
C SER A 55 -68.92 -25.79 -0.85
N ASP A 56 -69.35 -27.02 -1.14
CA ASP A 56 -69.62 -27.64 -2.44
C ASP A 56 -70.60 -26.85 -3.34
N ARG A 57 -70.18 -26.54 -4.58
CA ARG A 57 -71.08 -26.33 -5.72
C ARG A 57 -70.51 -27.02 -6.98
N PRO A 58 -71.35 -27.59 -7.87
CA PRO A 58 -70.90 -28.18 -9.15
C PRO A 58 -70.32 -27.13 -10.13
N MET A 59 -70.50 -25.83 -9.85
CA MET A 59 -69.79 -24.73 -10.53
C MET A 59 -68.33 -24.59 -10.07
N ASP A 60 -68.03 -24.92 -8.80
CA ASP A 60 -66.67 -24.87 -8.26
C ASP A 60 -65.80 -25.99 -8.83
N GLN A 61 -66.36 -27.16 -9.11
CA GLN A 61 -65.60 -28.24 -9.76
C GLN A 61 -65.12 -27.83 -11.16
N LYS A 62 -65.93 -27.10 -11.93
CA LYS A 62 -65.54 -26.56 -13.25
C LYS A 62 -64.48 -25.46 -13.13
N VAL A 63 -64.56 -24.60 -12.11
CA VAL A 63 -63.55 -23.56 -11.82
C VAL A 63 -62.24 -24.19 -11.35
N VAL A 64 -62.30 -25.19 -10.46
CA VAL A 64 -61.15 -25.97 -9.96
C VAL A 64 -60.48 -26.72 -11.10
N LEU A 65 -61.23 -27.39 -11.99
CA LEU A 65 -60.69 -28.04 -13.18
C LEU A 65 -60.01 -27.05 -14.13
N ARG A 66 -60.59 -25.85 -14.31
CA ARG A 66 -60.01 -24.78 -15.13
C ARG A 66 -58.72 -24.23 -14.49
N ARG A 67 -58.67 -24.07 -13.16
CA ARG A 67 -57.47 -23.64 -12.41
C ARG A 67 -56.37 -24.70 -12.43
N LEU A 68 -56.72 -25.99 -12.34
CA LEU A 68 -55.78 -27.11 -12.50
C LEU A 68 -55.20 -27.17 -13.91
N ALA A 69 -56.01 -26.93 -14.94
CA ALA A 69 -55.54 -26.84 -16.33
C ALA A 69 -54.56 -25.68 -16.52
N GLN A 70 -54.88 -24.49 -15.98
CA GLN A 70 -53.97 -23.33 -16.00
C GLN A 70 -52.69 -23.59 -15.21
N ASN A 71 -52.75 -24.25 -14.06
CA ASN A 71 -51.56 -24.60 -13.29
C ASN A 71 -50.68 -25.61 -14.05
N ARG A 72 -51.27 -26.61 -14.70
CA ARG A 72 -50.55 -27.55 -15.59
C ARG A 72 -49.88 -26.82 -16.75
N GLU A 73 -50.55 -25.84 -17.35
CA GLU A 73 -50.00 -25.04 -18.45
C GLU A 73 -48.89 -24.09 -17.96
N ALA A 74 -49.07 -23.45 -16.80
CA ALA A 74 -48.06 -22.61 -16.16
C ALA A 74 -46.81 -23.41 -15.77
N ALA A 75 -46.99 -24.62 -15.24
CA ALA A 75 -45.90 -25.55 -14.93
C ALA A 75 -45.13 -25.97 -16.19
N ARG A 76 -45.83 -26.25 -17.30
CA ARG A 76 -45.18 -26.52 -18.60
C ARG A 76 -44.40 -25.31 -19.10
N LYS A 77 -44.97 -24.11 -19.08
CA LYS A 77 -44.28 -22.87 -19.49
C LYS A 77 -43.07 -22.56 -18.59
N SER A 78 -43.19 -22.80 -17.28
CA SER A 78 -42.06 -22.65 -16.33
C SER A 78 -40.93 -23.63 -16.64
N ARG A 79 -41.25 -24.92 -16.83
CA ARG A 79 -40.27 -25.94 -17.22
C ARG A 79 -39.59 -25.59 -18.55
N LEU A 80 -40.33 -25.10 -19.54
CA LEU A 80 -39.76 -24.72 -20.83
C LEU A 80 -38.79 -23.54 -20.71
N ARG A 81 -39.16 -22.51 -19.93
CA ARG A 81 -38.27 -21.37 -19.65
C ARG A 81 -37.01 -21.78 -18.89
N LYS A 82 -37.12 -22.62 -17.87
CA LYS A 82 -35.96 -23.18 -17.16
C LYS A 82 -35.07 -24.00 -18.09
N LYS A 83 -35.66 -24.82 -18.97
CA LYS A 83 -34.92 -25.61 -19.95
C LYS A 83 -34.15 -24.71 -20.93
N ALA A 84 -34.79 -23.65 -21.45
CA ALA A 84 -34.14 -22.68 -22.33
C ALA A 84 -32.99 -21.94 -21.62
N TYR A 85 -33.19 -21.55 -20.36
CA TYR A 85 -32.15 -20.89 -19.56
C TYR A 85 -30.95 -21.81 -19.29
N VAL A 86 -31.20 -23.07 -18.93
CA VAL A 86 -30.12 -24.07 -18.74
C VAL A 86 -29.36 -24.29 -20.05
N GLN A 87 -30.06 -24.41 -21.18
CA GLN A 87 -29.42 -24.56 -22.49
C GLN A 87 -28.56 -23.32 -22.84
N GLN A 88 -29.03 -22.12 -22.49
CA GLN A 88 -28.25 -20.89 -22.66
C GLN A 88 -26.99 -20.90 -21.77
N LEU A 89 -27.09 -21.35 -20.52
CA LEU A 89 -25.94 -21.49 -19.63
C LEU A 89 -24.92 -22.51 -20.16
N GLU A 90 -25.37 -23.65 -20.67
CA GLU A 90 -24.50 -24.64 -21.30
C GLU A 90 -23.78 -24.07 -22.52
N SER A 91 -24.50 -23.33 -23.37
CA SER A 91 -23.89 -22.65 -24.54
C SER A 91 -22.87 -21.58 -24.12
N SER A 92 -23.16 -20.83 -23.05
CA SER A 92 -22.27 -19.80 -22.50
C SER A 92 -21.00 -20.42 -21.92
N LYS A 93 -21.13 -21.53 -21.17
CA LYS A 93 -20.00 -22.28 -20.62
C LYS A 93 -19.06 -22.79 -21.71
N LEU A 94 -19.61 -23.34 -22.80
CA LEU A 94 -18.79 -23.79 -23.94
C LEU A 94 -18.08 -22.63 -24.62
N LYS A 95 -18.77 -21.49 -24.81
CA LYS A 95 -18.17 -20.28 -25.38
C LYS A 95 -17.03 -19.74 -24.52
N LEU A 96 -17.20 -19.76 -23.20
CA LEU A 96 -16.20 -19.29 -22.25
C LEU A 96 -14.96 -20.19 -22.25
N ALA A 97 -15.15 -21.51 -22.28
CA ALA A 97 -14.05 -22.47 -22.42
C ALA A 97 -13.29 -22.30 -23.75
N SER A 98 -13.99 -22.01 -24.85
CA SER A 98 -13.36 -21.71 -26.15
C SER A 98 -12.53 -20.44 -26.10
N LEU A 99 -13.07 -19.36 -25.50
CA LEU A 99 -12.36 -18.09 -25.34
C LEU A 99 -11.14 -18.23 -24.43
N GLU A 100 -11.23 -19.00 -23.34
CA GLU A 100 -10.07 -19.30 -22.49
C GLU A 100 -8.98 -20.05 -23.26
N GLN A 101 -9.36 -21.01 -24.10
CA GLN A 101 -8.41 -21.74 -24.92
C GLN A 101 -7.75 -20.84 -26.00
N GLU A 102 -8.53 -19.97 -26.65
CA GLU A 102 -7.99 -19.00 -27.60
C GLU A 102 -7.06 -17.99 -26.92
N LEU A 103 -7.41 -17.54 -25.70
CA LEU A 103 -6.58 -16.63 -24.92
C LEU A 103 -5.26 -17.28 -24.49
N GLN A 104 -5.30 -18.54 -24.05
CA GLN A 104 -4.09 -19.31 -23.75
C GLN A 104 -3.21 -19.50 -25.00
N LYS A 105 -3.81 -19.77 -26.16
CA LYS A 105 -3.09 -19.87 -27.44
C LYS A 105 -2.49 -18.52 -27.87
N ALA A 106 -3.23 -17.43 -27.75
CA ALA A 106 -2.74 -16.08 -28.07
C ALA A 106 -1.57 -15.67 -27.17
N ARG A 107 -1.63 -16.02 -25.87
CA ARG A 107 -0.52 -15.84 -24.91
C ARG A 107 0.72 -16.66 -25.29
N GLN A 108 0.55 -17.88 -25.79
CA GLN A 108 1.66 -18.73 -26.23
C GLN A 108 2.22 -18.35 -27.61
N GLN A 109 1.40 -17.75 -28.48
CA GLN A 109 1.79 -17.35 -29.84
C GLN A 109 2.33 -15.92 -29.93
N GLY A 110 2.40 -15.17 -28.83
CA GLY A 110 3.03 -13.84 -28.81
C GLY A 110 2.35 -12.77 -29.67
N ILE A 111 1.10 -12.99 -30.08
CA ILE A 111 0.32 -12.03 -30.88
C ILE A 111 -0.32 -11.02 -29.91
N PHE A 112 0.49 -10.08 -29.45
CA PHE A 112 0.00 -8.82 -28.91
C PHE A 112 -0.67 -8.04 -30.06
N ILE A 113 -1.94 -7.69 -29.89
CA ILE A 113 -2.62 -6.74 -30.76
C ILE A 113 -1.87 -5.41 -30.63
N SER A 114 -1.16 -5.08 -31.70
CA SER A 114 -0.57 -3.78 -31.95
C SER A 114 -1.70 -2.75 -32.09
N SER A 115 -1.82 -1.84 -31.12
CA SER A 115 -2.26 -0.49 -31.43
C SER A 115 -1.01 0.34 -31.68
N SER A 116 -0.89 0.81 -32.92
CA SER A 116 0.24 1.54 -33.49
C SER A 116 0.69 2.73 -32.64
N GLY A 117 2.01 2.81 -32.40
CA GLY A 117 2.69 4.01 -31.90
C GLY A 117 3.71 3.72 -30.79
N ASP A 118 4.97 3.60 -31.19
CA ASP A 118 6.20 3.53 -30.39
C ASP A 118 6.51 2.30 -29.52
N GLN A 119 7.58 1.63 -29.96
CA GLN A 119 8.32 0.60 -29.27
C GLN A 119 9.11 1.20 -28.10
N THR A 120 8.66 0.95 -26.87
CA THR A 120 9.54 0.85 -25.67
C THR A 120 8.87 0.20 -24.44
N HIS A 121 7.55 -0.03 -24.43
CA HIS A 121 6.84 -0.37 -23.18
C HIS A 121 6.27 -1.79 -23.09
N ALA A 122 6.96 -2.80 -23.64
CA ALA A 122 6.63 -4.21 -23.37
C ALA A 122 7.06 -4.70 -21.96
N MET A 123 7.45 -3.80 -21.05
CA MET A 123 7.71 -4.09 -19.63
C MET A 123 6.76 -3.37 -18.66
N SER A 124 5.77 -2.62 -19.15
CA SER A 124 4.96 -1.74 -18.31
C SER A 124 4.05 -2.47 -17.31
N GLY A 125 3.79 -3.76 -17.49
CA GLY A 125 3.03 -4.58 -16.54
C GLY A 125 3.88 -5.31 -15.49
N ASN A 126 5.22 -5.18 -15.57
CA ASN A 126 6.16 -5.96 -14.76
C ASN A 126 7.08 -5.08 -13.91
N GLY A 127 6.90 -3.76 -13.90
CA GLY A 127 7.77 -2.80 -13.20
C GLY A 127 7.90 -3.09 -11.70
N ALA A 128 6.80 -3.49 -11.05
CA ALA A 128 6.79 -3.90 -9.65
C ALA A 128 7.67 -5.14 -9.41
N MET A 129 7.50 -6.20 -10.20
CA MET A 129 8.31 -7.43 -10.10
C MET A 129 9.78 -7.20 -10.46
N THR A 130 10.06 -6.33 -11.43
CA THR A 130 11.43 -5.93 -11.77
C THR A 130 12.08 -5.18 -10.61
N PHE A 131 11.37 -4.24 -9.98
CA PHE A 131 11.87 -3.55 -8.80
C PHE A 131 12.13 -4.51 -7.63
N ASP A 132 11.23 -5.46 -7.38
CA ASP A 132 11.40 -6.44 -6.29
C ASP A 132 12.64 -7.32 -6.49
N LEU A 133 12.90 -7.73 -7.74
CA LEU A 133 14.10 -8.46 -8.11
C LEU A 133 15.37 -7.62 -7.91
N GLU A 134 15.38 -6.38 -8.42
CA GLU A 134 16.50 -5.46 -8.27
C GLU A 134 16.73 -5.10 -6.79
N TYR A 135 15.68 -4.94 -6.00
CA TYR A 135 15.78 -4.71 -4.56
C TYR A 135 16.40 -5.91 -3.83
N THR A 136 16.02 -7.13 -4.21
CA THR A 136 16.60 -8.36 -3.64
C THR A 136 18.09 -8.43 -3.94
N ARG A 137 18.47 -8.18 -5.19
CA ARG A 137 19.89 -8.11 -5.62
C ARG A 137 20.65 -6.99 -4.91
N TRP A 138 20.04 -5.82 -4.78
CA TRP A 138 20.61 -4.69 -4.06
C TRP A 138 20.88 -5.05 -2.59
N LEU A 139 19.97 -5.79 -1.96
CA LEU A 139 20.10 -6.24 -0.57
C LEU A 139 21.23 -7.27 -0.40
N GLU A 140 21.40 -8.18 -1.36
CA GLU A 140 22.52 -9.14 -1.38
C GLU A 140 23.87 -8.43 -1.44
N GLU A 141 24.03 -7.44 -2.35
CA GLU A 141 25.27 -6.67 -2.46
C GLU A 141 25.48 -5.78 -1.23
N GLN A 142 24.43 -5.19 -0.65
CA GLN A 142 24.52 -4.48 0.63
C GLN A 142 25.05 -5.38 1.76
N ASN A 143 24.55 -6.62 1.87
CA ASN A 143 25.04 -7.56 2.87
C ASN A 143 26.54 -7.84 2.66
N LYS A 144 26.99 -7.97 1.41
CA LYS A 144 28.41 -8.18 1.07
C LYS A 144 29.28 -6.99 1.46
N GLN A 145 28.90 -5.78 1.07
CA GLN A 145 29.63 -4.55 1.42
C GLN A 145 29.67 -4.30 2.94
N ILE A 146 28.58 -4.59 3.65
CA ILE A 146 28.53 -4.47 5.11
C ILE A 146 29.43 -5.51 5.79
N ASN A 147 29.52 -6.73 5.27
CA ASN A 147 30.45 -7.74 5.79
C ASN A 147 31.92 -7.36 5.54
N GLU A 148 32.22 -6.74 4.39
CA GLU A 148 33.54 -6.16 4.11
C GLU A 148 33.87 -5.04 5.09
N LEU A 149 32.96 -4.08 5.29
CA LEU A 149 33.11 -3.00 6.26
C LEU A 149 33.33 -3.53 7.68
N ARG A 150 32.54 -4.52 8.11
CA ARG A 150 32.69 -5.17 9.41
C ARG A 150 34.07 -5.81 9.57
N THR A 151 34.55 -6.48 8.53
CA THR A 151 35.89 -7.09 8.53
C THR A 151 36.98 -6.02 8.63
N ALA A 152 36.88 -4.95 7.85
CA ALA A 152 37.83 -3.83 7.87
C ALA A 152 37.86 -3.10 9.22
N VAL A 153 36.70 -2.85 9.83
CA VAL A 153 36.60 -2.25 11.17
C VAL A 153 37.22 -3.16 12.23
N ASN A 154 36.95 -4.47 12.20
CA ASN A 154 37.53 -5.43 13.15
C ASN A 154 39.04 -5.61 12.98
N ALA A 155 39.54 -5.52 11.74
CA ALA A 155 40.96 -5.57 11.42
C ALA A 155 41.69 -4.25 11.72
N HIS A 156 40.99 -3.22 12.25
CA HIS A 156 41.53 -1.89 12.51
C HIS A 156 42.18 -1.27 11.25
N ALA A 157 41.50 -1.40 10.11
CA ALA A 157 41.96 -0.86 8.84
C ALA A 157 42.23 0.66 8.93
N SER A 158 43.05 1.14 7.99
CA SER A 158 43.40 2.56 7.91
C SER A 158 42.18 3.42 7.60
N ASP A 159 42.23 4.70 7.95
CA ASP A 159 41.13 5.63 7.65
C ASP A 159 40.91 5.81 6.14
N SER A 160 41.95 5.63 5.32
CA SER A 160 41.84 5.61 3.86
C SER A 160 41.06 4.39 3.35
N ASP A 161 41.34 3.21 3.87
CA ASP A 161 40.64 1.98 3.45
C ASP A 161 39.18 2.02 3.89
N LEU A 162 38.92 2.46 5.13
CA LEU A 162 37.56 2.67 5.62
C LEU A 162 36.80 3.69 4.77
N ARG A 163 37.46 4.76 4.33
CA ARG A 163 36.84 5.76 3.45
C ARG A 163 36.41 5.17 2.12
N LEU A 164 37.26 4.36 1.48
CA LEU A 164 36.92 3.70 0.21
C LEU A 164 35.69 2.80 0.35
N ILE A 165 35.61 2.00 1.43
CA ILE A 165 34.48 1.09 1.66
C ILE A 165 33.21 1.89 1.99
N VAL A 166 33.30 2.88 2.88
CA VAL A 166 32.15 3.72 3.26
C VAL A 166 31.61 4.49 2.06
N ASP A 167 32.47 5.11 1.25
CA ASP A 167 32.04 5.83 0.05
C ASP A 167 31.38 4.89 -0.97
N GLY A 168 31.86 3.65 -1.09
CA GLY A 168 31.21 2.59 -1.87
C GLY A 168 29.80 2.25 -1.38
N ILE A 169 29.62 2.09 -0.05
CA ILE A 169 28.31 1.84 0.56
C ILE A 169 27.36 3.03 0.36
N MET A 170 27.86 4.26 0.47
CA MET A 170 27.06 5.47 0.24
C MET A 170 26.57 5.55 -1.21
N ALA A 171 27.45 5.26 -2.18
CA ALA A 171 27.06 5.17 -3.58
C ALA A 171 26.02 4.05 -3.84
N HIS A 172 26.13 2.92 -3.12
CA HIS A 172 25.13 1.85 -3.18
C HIS A 172 23.78 2.27 -2.58
N TYR A 173 23.76 3.11 -1.53
CA TYR A 173 22.52 3.73 -1.04
C TYR A 173 21.91 4.68 -2.07
N ASP A 174 22.71 5.44 -2.81
CA ASP A 174 22.18 6.31 -3.87
C ASP A 174 21.47 5.52 -4.97
N GLU A 175 21.96 4.31 -5.27
CA GLU A 175 21.36 3.43 -6.27
C GLU A 175 19.94 3.01 -5.89
N ILE A 176 19.68 2.65 -4.63
CA ILE A 176 18.31 2.25 -4.24
C ILE A 176 17.32 3.41 -4.33
N PHE A 177 17.73 4.64 -4.03
CA PHE A 177 16.85 5.80 -4.19
C PHE A 177 16.55 6.06 -5.67
N LYS A 178 17.52 5.86 -6.58
CA LYS A 178 17.30 5.93 -8.02
C LYS A 178 16.34 4.84 -8.51
N LEU A 179 16.55 3.59 -8.08
CA LEU A 179 15.69 2.46 -8.41
C LEU A 179 14.24 2.70 -7.94
N LYS A 180 14.07 3.18 -6.69
CA LYS A 180 12.75 3.55 -6.15
C LYS A 180 12.10 4.67 -6.94
N GLY A 181 12.85 5.69 -7.34
CA GLY A 181 12.35 6.79 -8.17
C GLY A 181 11.88 6.31 -9.55
N ALA A 182 12.63 5.42 -10.19
CA ALA A 182 12.24 4.82 -11.47
C ALA A 182 11.00 3.93 -11.32
N ALA A 183 10.93 3.12 -10.26
CA ALA A 183 9.80 2.25 -10.00
C ALA A 183 8.54 3.05 -9.61
N ALA A 184 8.67 4.15 -8.87
CA ALA A 184 7.54 5.01 -8.51
C ALA A 184 6.88 5.68 -9.73
N LYS A 185 7.67 6.01 -10.76
CA LYS A 185 7.13 6.51 -12.04
C LYS A 185 6.32 5.46 -12.79
N ALA A 186 6.67 4.19 -12.64
CA ALA A 186 5.95 3.07 -13.26
C ALA A 186 4.71 2.67 -12.43
N ASP A 187 4.87 2.58 -11.11
CA ASP A 187 3.83 2.19 -10.16
C ASP A 187 4.14 2.77 -8.76
N VAL A 188 3.59 3.97 -8.50
CA VAL A 188 3.73 4.65 -7.21
C VAL A 188 3.07 3.88 -6.06
N PHE A 189 1.99 3.13 -6.35
CA PHE A 189 1.25 2.39 -5.34
C PHE A 189 2.03 1.17 -4.86
N HIS A 190 2.73 0.47 -5.76
CA HIS A 190 3.64 -0.61 -5.38
C HIS A 190 4.69 -0.13 -4.38
N ILE A 191 5.34 1.01 -4.66
CA ILE A 191 6.38 1.53 -3.78
C ILE A 191 5.80 1.99 -2.42
N LEU A 192 4.65 2.65 -2.41
CA LEU A 192 3.99 3.10 -1.20
C LEU A 192 3.43 1.98 -0.34
N SER A 193 2.91 0.91 -0.95
CA SER A 193 2.40 -0.26 -0.23
C SER A 193 3.48 -0.96 0.60
N GLY A 194 4.75 -0.73 0.26
CA GLY A 194 5.89 -1.36 0.92
C GLY A 194 5.94 -2.88 0.72
N MET A 195 5.19 -3.44 -0.23
CA MET A 195 5.09 -4.89 -0.45
C MET A 195 6.44 -5.54 -0.78
N TRP A 196 7.38 -4.74 -1.30
CA TRP A 196 8.78 -5.07 -1.54
C TRP A 196 9.63 -5.26 -0.26
N LYS A 197 9.06 -4.99 0.93
CA LYS A 197 9.69 -5.17 2.25
C LYS A 197 8.95 -6.16 3.13
N THR A 198 9.64 -6.66 4.15
CA THR A 198 8.99 -7.50 5.16
C THR A 198 7.97 -6.71 5.99
N PRO A 199 6.91 -7.35 6.51
CA PRO A 199 5.93 -6.70 7.40
C PRO A 199 6.54 -5.90 8.56
N ALA A 200 7.57 -6.44 9.24
CA ALA A 200 8.20 -5.75 10.35
C ALA A 200 8.99 -4.50 9.92
N GLU A 201 9.59 -4.51 8.73
CA GLU A 201 10.26 -3.33 8.18
C GLU A 201 9.24 -2.23 7.84
N ARG A 202 8.09 -2.58 7.23
CA ARG A 202 7.06 -1.62 6.83
C ARG A 202 6.56 -0.74 7.96
N TYR A 203 6.48 -1.29 9.17
CA TYR A 203 5.95 -0.58 10.33
C TYR A 203 6.85 0.59 10.81
N ASN A 204 8.14 0.65 10.43
CA ASN A 204 9.12 1.48 11.12
C ASN A 204 10.03 2.38 10.24
N ILE A 205 9.82 2.44 8.91
CA ILE A 205 10.80 3.08 8.00
C ILE A 205 10.85 4.61 8.13
N SER A 206 9.75 5.27 8.51
CA SER A 206 9.74 6.73 8.63
C SER A 206 10.48 7.22 9.88
N HIS A 207 10.46 6.47 10.98
CA HIS A 207 10.95 6.98 12.27
C HIS A 207 12.42 6.63 12.59
N VAL A 208 12.97 5.57 11.99
CA VAL A 208 14.29 5.04 12.41
C VAL A 208 15.46 5.82 11.84
N LEU A 209 15.38 6.28 10.58
CA LEU A 209 16.45 7.09 9.98
C LEU A 209 16.55 8.48 10.62
N VAL A 210 15.50 8.92 11.31
CA VAL A 210 15.45 10.23 11.98
C VAL A 210 15.87 10.13 13.46
N ASN A 211 15.59 9.02 14.15
CA ASN A 211 15.98 8.85 15.54
C ASN A 211 17.45 8.40 15.67
N PHE A 212 18.37 9.33 15.42
CA PHE A 212 19.81 9.14 15.59
C PHE A 212 20.20 8.74 17.02
N GLN A 213 19.32 8.97 18.01
CA GLN A 213 19.54 8.54 19.40
C GLN A 213 19.85 7.03 19.53
N LEU A 214 19.30 6.18 18.66
CA LEU A 214 19.60 4.75 18.68
C LEU A 214 21.06 4.45 18.27
N LEU A 215 21.62 5.30 17.41
CA LEU A 215 23.00 5.22 16.91
C LEU A 215 23.99 5.87 17.89
N VAL A 216 23.62 7.00 18.51
CA VAL A 216 24.46 7.74 19.47
C VAL A 216 24.95 6.85 20.61
N ASN A 217 24.12 5.93 21.10
CA ASN A 217 24.50 5.01 22.19
C ASN A 217 25.54 3.95 21.78
N GLN A 218 25.72 3.70 20.49
CA GLN A 218 26.64 2.67 19.97
C GLN A 218 27.92 3.24 19.37
N LEU A 219 28.04 4.56 19.31
CA LEU A 219 29.20 5.24 18.75
C LEU A 219 30.20 5.59 19.87
N GLU A 220 31.48 5.55 19.50
CA GLU A 220 32.58 6.11 20.30
C GLU A 220 32.29 7.58 20.65
N PRO A 221 32.75 8.11 21.81
CA PRO A 221 32.32 9.42 22.31
C PRO A 221 32.33 10.50 21.23
N LEU A 222 31.14 11.01 20.89
CA LEU A 222 30.98 12.10 19.93
C LEU A 222 31.45 13.40 20.56
N THR A 223 32.08 14.26 19.76
CA THR A 223 32.43 15.61 20.24
C THR A 223 31.17 16.44 20.44
N GLU A 224 31.24 17.47 21.29
CA GLU A 224 30.10 18.39 21.49
C GLU A 224 29.65 19.04 20.19
N GLN A 225 30.59 19.38 19.30
CA GLN A 225 30.28 19.91 17.97
C GLN A 225 29.54 18.89 17.09
N GLN A 226 29.91 17.61 17.16
CA GLN A 226 29.22 16.55 16.42
C GLN A 226 27.81 16.31 16.97
N LEU A 227 27.64 16.30 18.29
CA LEU A 227 26.33 16.18 18.92
C LEU A 227 25.40 17.33 18.51
N MET A 228 25.88 18.57 18.60
CA MET A 228 25.14 19.75 18.15
C MET A 228 24.76 19.65 16.66
N GLY A 229 25.71 19.20 15.82
CA GLY A 229 25.46 19.00 14.39
C GLY A 229 24.40 17.93 14.10
N LEU A 230 24.45 16.79 14.80
CA LEU A 230 23.48 15.70 14.66
C LEU A 230 22.10 16.11 15.19
N SER A 231 22.01 16.81 16.32
CA SER A 231 20.73 17.30 16.84
C SER A 231 20.10 18.35 15.91
N SER A 232 20.90 19.23 15.31
CA SER A 232 20.40 20.17 14.31
C SER A 232 19.92 19.45 13.03
N LEU A 233 20.64 18.42 12.59
CA LEU A 233 20.24 17.59 11.45
C LEU A 233 18.94 16.82 11.75
N GLU A 234 18.83 16.22 12.92
CA GLU A 234 17.63 15.53 13.40
C GLU A 234 16.42 16.47 13.39
N GLN A 235 16.55 17.64 14.02
CA GLN A 235 15.48 18.63 14.08
C GLN A 235 15.07 19.11 12.68
N SER A 236 16.03 19.42 11.82
CA SER A 236 15.75 19.87 10.45
C SER A 236 15.11 18.78 9.60
N SER A 237 15.57 17.53 9.73
CA SER A 237 15.00 16.38 9.01
C SER A 237 13.57 16.12 9.48
N HIS A 238 13.33 16.16 10.78
CA HIS A 238 12.02 15.96 11.37
C HIS A 238 11.00 17.03 10.91
N GLN A 239 11.41 18.31 10.93
CA GLN A 239 10.56 19.39 10.44
C GLN A 239 10.19 19.23 8.95
N ALA A 240 11.14 18.81 8.12
CA ALA A 240 10.87 18.55 6.70
C ALA A 240 9.95 17.34 6.49
N GLU A 241 10.10 16.28 7.29
CA GLU A 241 9.20 15.12 7.27
C GLU A 241 7.78 15.48 7.71
N ASP A 242 7.62 16.33 8.73
CA ASP A 242 6.32 16.80 9.19
C ASP A 242 5.62 17.62 8.11
N ALA A 243 6.34 18.52 7.42
CA ALA A 243 5.80 19.29 6.31
C ALA A 243 5.37 18.39 5.13
N LEU A 244 6.17 17.36 4.80
CA LEU A 244 5.81 16.38 3.78
C LEU A 244 4.59 15.55 4.19
N SER A 245 4.50 15.16 5.46
CA SER A 245 3.38 14.38 6.01
C SER A 245 2.07 15.18 5.95
N GLN A 246 2.09 16.44 6.38
CA GLN A 246 0.94 17.35 6.27
C GLN A 246 0.51 17.55 4.81
N GLY A 247 1.46 17.73 3.90
CA GLY A 247 1.17 17.84 2.46
C GLY A 247 0.54 16.57 1.88
N MET A 248 0.99 15.41 2.32
CA MET A 248 0.45 14.12 1.93
C MET A 248 -0.97 13.90 2.46
N GLU A 249 -1.24 14.27 3.71
CA GLU A 249 -2.58 14.23 4.32
C GLU A 249 -3.55 15.15 3.57
N ALA A 250 -3.14 16.39 3.27
CA ALA A 250 -3.94 17.33 2.48
C ALA A 250 -4.24 16.80 1.07
N LEU A 251 -3.26 16.16 0.43
CA LEU A 251 -3.46 15.52 -0.88
C LEU A 251 -4.49 14.39 -0.80
N GLN A 252 -4.39 13.52 0.20
CA GLN A 252 -5.32 12.41 0.40
C GLN A 252 -6.75 12.90 0.67
N GLN A 253 -6.90 13.92 1.52
CA GLN A 253 -8.20 14.56 1.76
C GLN A 253 -8.79 15.14 0.47
N SER A 254 -7.96 15.87 -0.28
CA SER A 254 -8.38 16.45 -1.56
C SER A 254 -8.77 15.38 -2.59
N LEU A 255 -8.08 14.24 -2.61
CA LEU A 255 -8.41 13.09 -3.45
C LEU A 255 -9.75 12.49 -3.03
N ALA A 256 -9.96 12.25 -1.74
CA ALA A 256 -11.20 11.71 -1.18
C ALA A 256 -12.41 12.61 -1.53
N GLU A 257 -12.29 13.93 -1.39
CA GLU A 257 -13.33 14.89 -1.76
C GLU A 257 -13.68 14.85 -3.24
N THR A 258 -12.68 14.68 -4.11
CA THR A 258 -12.89 14.56 -5.57
C THR A 258 -13.64 13.28 -5.94
N LEU A 259 -13.38 12.18 -5.24
CA LEU A 259 -14.07 10.90 -5.43
C LEU A 259 -15.49 10.93 -4.84
N ALA A 260 -15.65 11.52 -3.65
CA ALA A 260 -16.93 11.63 -2.95
C ALA A 260 -17.91 12.61 -3.61
N GLY A 261 -17.40 13.60 -4.36
CA GLY A 261 -18.22 14.53 -5.16
C GLY A 261 -19.13 13.87 -6.21
N SER A 262 -19.01 12.55 -6.44
CA SER A 262 -19.92 11.76 -7.28
C SER A 262 -21.17 11.23 -6.56
N LEU A 263 -21.23 11.30 -5.22
CA LEU A 263 -22.27 10.69 -4.38
C LEU A 263 -23.44 11.64 -4.02
N GLY A 264 -23.57 12.78 -4.69
CA GLY A 264 -24.63 13.77 -4.41
C GLY A 264 -26.06 13.21 -4.61
N PRO A 265 -27.06 13.66 -3.82
CA PRO A 265 -28.38 13.03 -3.69
C PRO A 265 -29.34 13.23 -4.88
N SER A 266 -28.85 13.65 -6.05
CA SER A 266 -29.68 13.80 -7.24
C SER A 266 -29.51 12.60 -8.17
N GLY A 267 -30.52 11.74 -8.18
CA GLY A 267 -30.71 10.63 -9.11
C GLY A 267 -30.94 11.07 -10.56
N SER A 268 -30.05 11.90 -11.11
CA SER A 268 -29.93 12.07 -12.55
C SER A 268 -28.87 11.11 -13.05
N SER A 269 -29.33 10.12 -13.81
CA SER A 269 -28.53 9.24 -14.66
C SER A 269 -27.22 9.88 -15.11
N GLY A 270 -26.12 9.16 -14.85
CA GLY A 270 -24.73 9.57 -15.06
C GLY A 270 -24.47 10.36 -16.33
N ASN A 271 -24.02 11.59 -16.15
CA ASN A 271 -23.28 12.28 -17.18
C ASN A 271 -21.86 11.71 -17.13
N VAL A 272 -21.56 10.72 -17.98
CA VAL A 272 -20.23 10.08 -18.07
C VAL A 272 -19.11 11.12 -18.11
N ALA A 273 -19.37 12.28 -18.73
CA ALA A 273 -18.48 13.45 -18.74
C ALA A 273 -18.10 13.97 -17.33
N ASN A 274 -19.03 14.01 -16.38
CA ASN A 274 -18.76 14.48 -15.01
C ASN A 274 -17.90 13.47 -14.25
N TYR A 275 -18.22 12.18 -14.36
CA TYR A 275 -17.41 11.11 -13.78
C TYR A 275 -15.99 11.08 -14.38
N MET A 276 -15.89 11.18 -15.72
CA MET A 276 -14.60 11.24 -16.41
C MET A 276 -13.79 12.48 -15.99
N GLY A 277 -14.42 13.64 -15.83
CA GLY A 277 -13.77 14.84 -15.30
C GLY A 277 -13.26 14.66 -13.87
N GLN A 278 -14.04 14.03 -13.00
CA GLN A 278 -13.63 13.69 -11.63
C GLN A 278 -12.48 12.68 -11.59
N MET A 279 -12.54 11.63 -12.41
CA MET A 279 -11.45 10.65 -12.52
C MET A 279 -10.19 11.28 -13.10
N ALA A 280 -10.30 12.18 -14.08
CA ALA A 280 -9.15 12.92 -14.61
C ALA A 280 -8.50 13.82 -13.53
N MET A 281 -9.30 14.51 -12.72
CA MET A 281 -8.79 15.28 -11.58
C MET A 281 -8.13 14.38 -10.53
N ALA A 282 -8.74 13.24 -10.21
CA ALA A 282 -8.18 12.25 -9.28
C ALA A 282 -6.84 11.70 -9.79
N MET A 283 -6.75 11.36 -11.09
CA MET A 283 -5.51 10.93 -11.74
C MET A 283 -4.42 12.02 -11.69
N GLY A 284 -4.79 13.29 -11.92
CA GLY A 284 -3.85 14.41 -11.76
C GLY A 284 -3.30 14.53 -10.33
N LYS A 285 -4.16 14.35 -9.32
CA LYS A 285 -3.75 14.31 -7.90
C LYS A 285 -2.85 13.11 -7.60
N LEU A 286 -3.13 11.93 -8.15
CA LEU A 286 -2.26 10.76 -8.03
C LEU A 286 -0.87 11.01 -8.64
N GLY A 287 -0.75 11.83 -9.68
CA GLY A 287 0.57 12.25 -10.19
C GLY A 287 1.42 13.01 -9.17
N THR A 288 0.80 13.75 -8.25
CA THR A 288 1.53 14.47 -7.18
C THR A 288 2.09 13.54 -6.10
N LEU A 289 1.53 12.34 -5.96
CA LEU A 289 1.94 11.31 -5.01
C LEU A 289 3.39 10.85 -5.26
N GLU A 290 3.76 10.67 -6.53
CA GLU A 290 5.14 10.34 -6.93
C GLU A 290 6.12 11.44 -6.45
N ASN A 291 5.71 12.70 -6.59
CA ASN A 291 6.56 13.82 -6.20
C ASN A 291 6.77 13.90 -4.69
N PHE A 292 5.76 13.57 -3.87
CA PHE A 292 5.93 13.45 -2.41
C PHE A 292 6.87 12.31 -2.04
N LEU A 293 6.70 11.14 -2.66
CA LEU A 293 7.59 9.99 -2.44
C LEU A 293 9.04 10.35 -2.78
N ARG A 294 9.26 10.99 -3.94
CA ARG A 294 10.59 11.42 -4.36
C ARG A 294 11.22 12.42 -3.38
N GLN A 295 10.44 13.38 -2.89
CA GLN A 295 10.92 14.34 -1.89
C GLN A 295 11.30 13.66 -0.57
N ALA A 296 10.48 12.72 -0.10
CA ALA A 296 10.78 11.96 1.12
C ALA A 296 12.03 11.10 0.97
N ASP A 297 12.24 10.46 -0.18
CA ASP A 297 13.45 9.69 -0.46
C ASP A 297 14.70 10.57 -0.59
N ASN A 298 14.59 11.73 -1.24
CA ASN A 298 15.68 12.72 -1.28
C ASN A 298 16.06 13.22 0.11
N LEU A 299 15.07 13.49 0.97
CA LEU A 299 15.31 13.91 2.35
C LEU A 299 16.11 12.84 3.11
N ARG A 300 15.70 11.57 3.03
CA ARG A 300 16.43 10.44 3.65
C ARG A 300 17.86 10.33 3.12
N GLN A 301 18.03 10.46 1.81
CA GLN A 301 19.34 10.43 1.17
C GLN A 301 20.24 11.56 1.68
N GLN A 302 19.73 12.80 1.70
CA GLN A 302 20.47 13.97 2.20
C GLN A 302 20.82 13.85 3.67
N THR A 303 19.88 13.38 4.50
CA THR A 303 20.09 13.14 5.93
C THR A 303 21.21 12.13 6.17
N LEU A 304 21.27 11.05 5.39
CA LEU A 304 22.35 10.05 5.48
C LEU A 304 23.72 10.66 5.10
N HIS A 305 23.79 11.42 4.01
CA HIS A 305 25.03 12.09 3.57
C HIS A 305 25.51 13.13 4.58
N GLN A 306 24.59 13.92 5.13
CA GLN A 306 24.94 14.96 6.09
C GLN A 306 25.40 14.34 7.41
N MET A 307 24.80 13.22 7.84
CA MET A 307 25.28 12.45 8.99
C MET A 307 26.74 12.00 8.76
N GLN A 308 27.05 11.39 7.61
CA GLN A 308 28.41 10.98 7.27
C GLN A 308 29.39 12.16 7.30
N ARG A 309 28.95 13.35 6.86
CA ARG A 309 29.79 14.56 6.86
C ARG A 309 30.10 15.11 8.26
N ILE A 310 29.21 14.91 9.22
CA ILE A 310 29.39 15.32 10.62
C ILE A 310 30.31 14.33 11.36
N LEU A 311 30.19 13.05 11.06
CA LEU A 311 30.94 11.97 11.70
C LEU A 311 32.38 11.86 11.15
N THR A 312 33.29 11.37 11.98
CA THR A 312 34.58 10.88 11.48
C THR A 312 34.37 9.59 10.69
N ILE A 313 35.35 9.18 9.87
CA ILE A 313 35.17 8.00 9.02
C ILE A 313 34.95 6.71 9.83
N ARG A 314 35.60 6.57 11.00
CA ARG A 314 35.39 5.42 11.90
C ARG A 314 34.01 5.45 12.55
N GLN A 315 33.53 6.63 12.94
CA GLN A 315 32.17 6.79 13.46
C GLN A 315 31.13 6.50 12.37
N ALA A 316 31.33 6.99 11.15
CA ALA A 316 30.46 6.71 10.01
C ALA A 316 30.42 5.21 9.68
N ALA A 317 31.57 4.53 9.66
CA ALA A 317 31.63 3.09 9.47
C ALA A 317 30.79 2.34 10.53
N ARG A 318 30.95 2.67 11.82
CA ARG A 318 30.17 2.05 12.90
C ARG A 318 28.68 2.41 12.83
N ALA A 319 28.35 3.63 12.45
CA ALA A 319 26.96 4.05 12.26
C ALA A 319 26.28 3.23 11.15
N LEU A 320 26.95 3.05 10.00
CA LEU A 320 26.43 2.22 8.91
C LEU A 320 26.23 0.75 9.32
N LEU A 321 27.16 0.18 10.10
CA LEU A 321 27.00 -1.16 10.67
C LEU A 321 25.78 -1.24 11.59
N ALA A 322 25.61 -0.27 12.50
CA ALA A 322 24.48 -0.24 13.43
C ALA A 322 23.13 -0.06 12.72
N ILE A 323 23.06 0.81 11.70
CA ILE A 323 21.87 0.97 10.84
C ILE A 323 21.53 -0.36 10.16
N HIS A 324 22.53 -1.02 9.56
CA HIS A 324 22.32 -2.29 8.90
C HIS A 324 21.83 -3.38 9.86
N ASP A 325 22.47 -3.52 11.02
CA ASP A 325 22.13 -4.54 12.01
C ASP A 325 20.72 -4.36 12.56
N TYR A 326 20.26 -3.11 12.71
CA TYR A 326 18.88 -2.81 13.05
C TYR A 326 17.90 -3.36 12.01
N PHE A 327 18.08 -3.04 10.72
CA PHE A 327 17.18 -3.51 9.67
C PHE A 327 17.25 -5.03 9.49
N SER A 328 18.44 -5.62 9.61
CA SER A 328 18.62 -7.07 9.56
C SER A 328 17.91 -7.78 10.71
N ARG A 329 17.89 -7.20 11.91
CA ARG A 329 17.08 -7.69 13.05
C ARG A 329 15.58 -7.59 12.78
N LEU A 330 15.10 -6.49 12.18
CA LEU A 330 13.69 -6.36 11.78
C LEU A 330 13.29 -7.45 10.77
N ARG A 331 14.11 -7.70 9.76
CA ARG A 331 13.87 -8.79 8.78
C ARG A 331 13.85 -10.16 9.42
N ALA A 332 14.80 -10.42 10.32
CA ALA A 332 14.85 -11.68 11.08
C ALA A 332 13.59 -11.85 11.95
N LEU A 333 13.17 -10.79 12.66
CA LEU A 333 11.96 -10.79 13.46
C LEU A 333 10.72 -11.09 12.61
N SER A 334 10.61 -10.47 11.43
CA SER A 334 9.50 -10.76 10.52
C SER A 334 9.49 -12.22 10.06
N SER A 335 10.66 -12.79 9.80
CA SER A 335 10.79 -14.19 9.37
C SER A 335 10.38 -15.15 10.48
N LEU A 336 10.85 -14.91 11.72
CA LEU A 336 10.46 -15.67 12.90
C LEU A 336 8.96 -15.59 13.18
N TRP A 337 8.37 -14.40 13.04
CA TRP A 337 6.93 -14.21 13.21
C TRP A 337 6.10 -15.00 12.20
N LEU A 338 6.56 -15.10 10.95
CA LEU A 338 5.88 -15.89 9.93
C LEU A 338 6.04 -17.41 10.13
N ALA A 339 7.16 -17.84 10.72
CA ALA A 339 7.48 -19.25 10.97
C ALA A 339 6.82 -19.82 12.25
N ARG A 340 6.13 -19.01 13.04
CA ARG A 340 5.46 -19.47 14.27
C ARG A 340 4.42 -20.56 13.97
N PRO A 341 4.29 -21.60 14.82
CA PRO A 341 3.18 -22.55 14.72
C PRO A 341 1.84 -21.82 14.79
N ARG A 342 0.91 -22.16 13.89
CA ARG A 342 -0.48 -21.72 13.97
C ARG A 342 -1.24 -22.84 14.68
N GLU A 343 -1.82 -22.53 15.84
CA GLU A 343 -2.70 -23.44 16.60
C GLU A 343 -4.01 -23.69 15.86
#